data_AF-A0A8J3GJF7-F1
#
_entry.id   AF-A0A8J3GJF7-F1
#
_cell.length_a   1.000
_cell.length_b   1.000
_cell.length_c   1.000
_cell.angle_alpha   90.00
_cell.angle_beta   90.00
_cell.angle_gamma   90.00
#
_symmetry.space_group_name_H-M   'P 1'
#
loop_
_entity.id
_entity.type
_entity.pdbx_description
1 polymer ?
#
loop_
_entity_poly.entity_id
_entity_poly.type
_entity_poly.pdbx_seq_one_letter_code
_entity_poly.pdbx_strand_id
1 'polypeptide(L)' 'MTAPSEATTLTITLTPELSAALDRYIAESSHDQSHALAITQALREWAASKGYLEGSDEGLRPDQLNAANDD' A
#
# COMPACT_ATOMS: atom_id res chain seq x y z
N MET A 1 -3.78 8.27 23.47
CA MET A 1 -2.46 8.53 22.85
C MET A 1 -2.31 7.58 21.68
N THR A 2 -2.57 8.04 20.47
CA THR A 2 -2.30 7.29 19.24
C THR A 2 -0.79 7.32 19.01
N ALA A 3 -0.12 6.17 18.94
CA ALA A 3 1.31 6.12 18.66
C ALA A 3 1.59 6.72 17.27
N PRO A 4 2.70 7.46 17.08
CA PRO A 4 3.10 7.88 15.74
C PRO A 4 3.40 6.61 14.94
N SER A 5 2.71 6.40 13.82
CA SER A 5 3.10 5.36 12.85
C SER A 5 4.54 5.64 12.41
N GLU A 6 5.49 4.86 12.91
CA GLU A 6 6.91 5.06 12.64
C GLU A 6 7.19 4.81 11.15
N ALA A 7 7.33 5.89 10.38
CA ALA A 7 7.77 5.81 9.00
C ALA A 7 9.25 5.44 8.97
N THR A 8 9.58 4.30 8.37
CA THR A 8 10.97 3.87 8.16
C THR A 8 11.43 4.31 6.77
N THR A 9 12.52 5.07 6.70
CA THR A 9 13.15 5.45 5.43
C THR A 9 14.07 4.35 4.95
N LEU A 10 13.86 3.87 3.72
CA LEU A 10 14.71 2.88 3.06
C LEU A 10 15.46 3.55 1.89
N THR A 11 16.77 3.34 1.81
CA THR A 11 17.56 3.71 0.63
C THR A 11 17.80 2.46 -0.21
N ILE A 12 17.33 2.46 -1.45
CA ILE A 12 17.48 1.35 -2.39
C ILE A 12 18.26 1.80 -3.62
N THR A 13 19.09 0.92 -4.17
CA THR A 13 19.76 1.13 -5.45
C THR A 13 19.04 0.33 -6.52
N LEU A 14 18.57 1.01 -7.56
CA LEU A 14 17.90 0.38 -8.70
C LEU A 14 18.91 0.11 -9.82
N THR A 15 18.76 -1.03 -10.49
CA THR A 15 19.43 -1.26 -11.78
C THR A 15 18.85 -0.33 -12.84
N PRO A 16 19.60 -0.01 -13.92
CA PRO A 16 19.13 0.90 -14.96
C PRO A 16 17.84 0.42 -15.63
N GLU A 17 17.66 -0.90 -15.78
CA GLU A 17 16.43 -1.50 -16.31
C GLU A 17 15.20 -1.20 -15.43
N LEU A 18 15.34 -1.32 -14.10
CA LEU A 18 14.25 -1.07 -13.16
C LEU A 18 13.96 0.42 -13.02
N SER A 19 15.01 1.26 -13.08
CA SER A 19 14.83 2.71 -13.13
C SER A 19 14.02 3.14 -14.36
N ALA A 20 14.31 2.56 -15.53
CA ALA A 20 13.57 2.86 -16.75
C ALA A 20 12.13 2.31 -16.73
N ALA A 21 11.91 1.16 -16.11
CA ALA A 21 10.56 0.62 -15.92
C ALA A 21 9.72 1.49 -14.97
N LEU A 22 10.32 1.98 -13.88
CA LEU A 22 9.67 2.88 -12.94
C LEU A 22 9.28 4.22 -13.61
N ASP A 23 10.18 4.79 -14.42
CA ASP A 23 9.92 6.03 -15.16
C ASP A 23 8.70 5.89 -16.09
N ARG A 24 8.61 4.76 -16.82
CA ARG A 24 7.44 4.45 -17.66
C ARG A 24 6.16 4.31 -16.85
N TYR A 25 6.20 3.58 -15.73
CA TYR A 25 5.05 3.40 -14.84
C TYR A 25 4.51 4.76 -14.34
N ILE A 26 5.40 5.69 -14.01
CA ILE A 26 5.04 7.05 -13.58
C ILE A 26 4.44 7.85 -14.74
N ALA A 27 5.05 7.78 -15.92
CA ALA A 27 4.56 8.45 -17.11
C ALA A 27 3.15 7.97 -17.53
N GLU A 28 2.88 6.67 -17.42
CA GLU A 28 1.57 6.08 -17.77
C GLU A 28 0.47 6.44 -16.77
N SER A 29 0.82 6.60 -15.49
CA SER A 29 -0.15 6.89 -14.42
C SER A 29 -0.73 8.32 -14.47
N SER A 30 -0.31 9.18 -15.43
CA SER A 30 -0.84 10.53 -15.69
C SER A 30 -0.89 11.46 -14.46
N HIS A 31 -0.16 11.11 -13.41
CA HIS A 31 -0.14 11.84 -12.16
C HIS A 31 1.27 12.33 -11.94
N ASP A 32 1.38 13.57 -11.52
CA ASP A 32 2.58 14.25 -11.02
C ASP A 32 3.06 13.57 -9.72
N GLN A 33 3.25 12.25 -9.75
CA GLN A 33 3.60 11.43 -8.62
C GLN A 33 5.12 11.35 -8.54
N SER A 34 5.64 11.71 -7.37
CA SER A 34 7.04 11.50 -7.05
C SER A 34 7.40 10.01 -7.12
N HIS A 35 8.62 9.68 -7.53
CA HIS A 35 9.12 8.30 -7.62
C HIS A 35 8.85 7.49 -6.35
N ALA A 36 8.98 8.11 -5.16
CA ALA A 36 8.70 7.48 -3.88
C ALA A 36 7.24 7.02 -3.73
N LEU A 37 6.27 7.81 -4.21
CA LEU A 37 4.85 7.45 -4.17
C LEU A 37 4.57 6.28 -5.10
N ALA A 38 5.09 6.31 -6.32
CA ALA A 38 4.93 5.24 -7.29
C ALA A 38 5.50 3.89 -6.79
N ILE A 39 6.70 3.92 -6.19
CA ILE A 39 7.30 2.72 -5.57
C ILE A 39 6.44 2.21 -4.41
N THR A 40 5.94 3.12 -3.57
CA THR A 40 5.10 2.75 -2.42
C THR A 40 3.77 2.13 -2.87
N GLN A 41 3.15 2.68 -3.93
CA GLN A 41 1.92 2.15 -4.52
C GLN A 41 2.16 0.76 -5.10
N ALA A 42 3.17 0.59 -5.96
CA ALA A 42 3.50 -0.69 -6.55
C ALA A 42 3.82 -1.76 -5.48
N LEU A 43 4.53 -1.38 -4.41
CA LEU A 43 4.82 -2.28 -3.29
C LEU A 43 3.55 -2.64 -2.52
N ARG A 44 2.64 -1.69 -2.31
CA ARG A 44 1.35 -1.94 -1.65
C ARG A 44 0.48 -2.90 -2.45
N GLU A 45 0.36 -2.69 -3.76
CA GLU A 45 -0.39 -3.57 -4.66
C GLU A 45 0.20 -4.99 -4.68
N TRP A 46 1.53 -5.09 -4.77
CA TRP A 46 2.23 -6.37 -4.68
C TRP A 46 1.98 -7.07 -3.34
N ALA A 47 2.11 -6.35 -2.22
CA ALA A 47 1.94 -6.93 -0.89
C ALA A 47 0.49 -7.37 -0.65
N ALA A 48 -0.50 -6.60 -1.10
CA ALA A 48 -1.91 -6.97 -1.07
C ALA A 48 -2.19 -8.22 -1.93
N SER A 49 -1.65 -8.28 -3.15
CA SER A 49 -1.78 -9.45 -4.03
C SER A 49 -1.20 -10.73 -3.42
N LYS A 50 -0.19 -10.60 -2.56
CA LYS A 50 0.43 -11.73 -1.83
C LYS A 50 -0.20 -12.01 -0.47
N GLY A 51 -1.18 -11.21 -0.03
CA GLY A 51 -1.80 -11.34 1.29
C GLY A 51 -0.92 -10.89 2.45
N TYR A 52 0.16 -10.14 2.18
CA TYR A 52 1.01 -9.53 3.21
C TYR A 52 0.42 -8.24 3.79
N LEU A 53 -0.48 -7.60 3.05
CA LEU A 53 -1.34 -6.56 3.58
C LEU A 53 -2.74 -7.15 3.74
N GLU A 54 -3.24 -7.14 4.97
CA GLU A 54 -4.68 -7.23 5.18
C GLU A 54 -5.29 -6.04 4.42
N GLY A 55 -6.23 -6.32 3.51
CA GLY A 55 -6.86 -5.30 2.71
C GLY A 55 -7.33 -4.16 3.60
N SER A 56 -7.32 -2.93 3.08
CA SER A 56 -8.23 -1.91 3.60
C SER A 56 -9.65 -2.45 3.39
N ASP A 57 -10.11 -3.28 4.33
CA ASP A 57 -11.45 -3.80 4.41
C ASP A 57 -12.31 -2.65 4.94
N GLU A 58 -12.74 -1.83 3.99
CA GLU A 58 -14.03 -1.17 4.04
C GLU A 58 -15.09 -2.30 4.09
N GLY A 59 -15.24 -2.88 5.28
CA GLY A 59 -15.93 -4.14 5.49
C GLY A 59 -15.75 -4.61 6.91
N LEU A 60 -16.57 -4.08 7.81
CA LEU A 60 -16.79 -4.68 9.13
C LEU A 60 -17.00 -6.18 8.91
N ARG A 61 -16.16 -7.06 9.47
CA ARG A 61 -16.43 -8.51 9.41
C ARG A 61 -17.82 -8.73 10.03
N PRO A 62 -18.74 -9.47 9.37
CA PRO A 62 -20.08 -9.71 9.90
C PRO A 62 -20.07 -10.50 11.22
N ASP A 63 -18.92 -11.06 11.62
CA ASP A 63 -18.73 -11.78 12.88
C ASP A 63 -18.84 -10.88 14.15
N GLN A 64 -18.96 -9.55 13.99
CA GLN A 64 -19.28 -8.63 15.10
C GLN A 64 -20.77 -8.23 15.16
N LEU A 65 -21.63 -8.72 14.27
CA LEU A 65 -23.07 -8.38 14.25
C LEU A 65 -23.95 -9.29 15.14
N ASN A 66 -23.36 -10.25 15.86
CA ASN A 66 -24.12 -11.24 16.66
C ASN A 66 -23.89 -11.14 18.18
N ALA A 67 -23.86 -9.93 18.74
CA ALA A 67 -23.80 -9.75 20.20
C ALA A 67 -24.60 -8.54 20.72
N ALA A 68 -25.60 -8.05 19.97
CA ALA A 68 -26.46 -6.95 20.41
C ALA A 68 -27.96 -7.22 20.18
N ASN A 69 -28.38 -8.48 20.30
CA ASN A 69 -29.78 -8.85 20.54
C ASN A 69 -29.80 -10.10 21.42
N ASP A 70 -29.74 -9.89 22.73
CA ASP A 70 -30.53 -10.67 23.70
C ASP A 70 -30.54 -9.91 25.05
N ASP A 71 -31.76 -9.61 25.51
CA ASP A 71 -32.21 -8.90 26.74
C ASP A 71 -32.43 -7.37 26.68
#